data_AF-A0AAX6REN4-F1
#
_entry.id   AF-A0AAX6REN4-F1
#
_cell.length_a   1.000
_cell.length_b   1.000
_cell.length_c   1.000
_cell.angle_alpha   90.00
_cell.angle_beta   90.00
_cell.angle_gamma   90.00
#
_symmetry.space_group_name_H-M   'P 1'
#
loop_
_entity.id
_entity.type
_entity.pdbx_description
1 polymer ?
#
loop_
_entity_poly.entity_id
_entity_poly.type
_entity_poly.pdbx_seq_one_letter_code
_entity_poly.pdbx_strand_id
1 'polypeptide(L)'
;MDISVQDFRVLYVFVDIRIDTAHFLDSIRLTFPPDSALALVSTIQFVSTLQAAAQELKAKYRVSVPQCKPLSPGEILGCTSPRLSKEVEAIVYLGDGHFHLESVMIANPSVPAYRYDPYSKVLSREHYDHQCMQAARQEAIATARSAKSWGLILGTLGRQGSPKILEHLESRLLALGLPFVRLLLSEIFPSKLSLFPGVDVWVQVACPRLSIDWGTAFPKPLLTPYEAAVALKDISWQDPYPMDFYASSSLGAWTVNHGRDRTPQGPARSASRKVREGSTRPAPGESCKHCNCREENVVPPAP
;
A
#
# COMPACT_ATOMS: atom_id res chain seq x y z
N MET A 1 9.43 -13.73 3.12
CA MET A 1 9.97 -13.95 4.48
C MET A 1 9.12 -13.19 5.49
N ASP A 2 8.56 -13.87 6.48
CA ASP A 2 7.89 -13.20 7.60
C ASP A 2 8.94 -12.82 8.64
N ILE A 3 9.36 -11.56 8.64
CA ILE A 3 10.28 -10.98 9.63
C ILE A 3 9.74 -11.00 11.06
N SER A 4 8.47 -11.37 11.27
CA SER A 4 7.95 -11.60 12.63
C SER A 4 8.37 -12.96 13.21
N VAL A 5 8.96 -13.86 12.40
CA VAL A 5 9.22 -15.26 12.76
C VAL A 5 10.71 -15.55 13.03
N GLN A 6 11.64 -14.58 12.92
CA GLN A 6 13.09 -14.83 13.18
C GLN A 6 13.85 -13.66 13.84
N ASP A 7 14.86 -14.03 14.65
CA ASP A 7 15.74 -13.25 15.56
C ASP A 7 16.60 -12.12 14.94
N PHE A 8 16.33 -11.65 13.72
CA PHE A 8 17.12 -10.59 13.10
C PHE A 8 16.42 -9.24 13.20
N ARG A 9 17.09 -8.28 13.85
CA ARG A 9 16.61 -6.90 13.97
C ARG A 9 16.86 -6.17 12.66
N VAL A 10 15.79 -5.69 12.03
CA VAL A 10 15.83 -4.87 10.81
C VAL A 10 15.53 -3.41 11.17
N LEU A 11 16.45 -2.51 10.84
CA LEU A 11 16.22 -1.06 10.92
C LEU A 11 15.89 -0.53 9.52
N TYR A 12 14.69 0.02 9.36
CA TYR A 12 14.32 0.75 8.16
C TYR A 12 14.78 2.21 8.30
N VAL A 13 15.72 2.63 7.46
CA VAL A 13 16.18 4.03 7.39
C VAL A 13 15.58 4.66 6.15
N PHE A 14 14.63 5.58 6.35
CA PHE A 14 14.04 6.33 5.25
C PHE A 14 15.03 7.40 4.76
N VAL A 15 15.21 7.47 3.45
CA VAL A 15 15.98 8.53 2.81
C VAL A 15 15.02 9.65 2.42
N ASP A 16 15.26 10.84 2.95
CA ASP A 16 14.52 12.05 2.59
C ASP A 16 15.31 12.84 1.55
N ILE A 17 14.72 13.04 0.37
CA ILE A 17 15.34 13.77 -0.73
C ILE A 17 14.85 15.21 -0.72
N ARG A 18 15.81 16.14 -0.59
CA ARG A 18 15.54 17.57 -0.63
C ARG A 18 15.34 18.04 -2.07
N ILE A 19 14.36 18.92 -2.27
CA ILE A 19 14.01 19.48 -3.58
C ILE A 19 13.94 21.01 -3.50
N ASP A 20 13.90 21.65 -4.67
CA ASP A 20 13.57 23.07 -4.79
C ASP A 20 12.06 23.28 -4.53
N THR A 21 11.73 23.52 -3.25
CA THR A 21 10.34 23.68 -2.80
C THR A 21 9.71 24.96 -3.33
N ALA A 22 10.49 26.03 -3.47
CA ALA A 22 10.00 27.30 -4.03
C ALA A 22 9.52 27.10 -5.47
N HIS A 23 10.32 26.44 -6.30
CA HIS A 23 9.94 26.13 -7.67
C HIS A 23 8.68 25.24 -7.74
N PHE A 24 8.57 24.23 -6.87
CA PHE A 24 7.38 23.37 -6.80
C PHE A 24 6.11 24.18 -6.48
N LEU A 25 6.16 25.05 -5.48
CA LEU A 25 5.05 25.91 -5.08
C LEU A 25 4.66 26.88 -6.20
N ASP A 26 5.63 27.49 -6.86
CA ASP A 26 5.39 28.43 -7.96
C ASP A 26 4.81 27.73 -9.20
N SER A 27 5.25 26.49 -9.48
CA SER A 27 4.68 25.66 -10.54
C SER A 27 3.19 25.37 -10.30
N ILE A 28 2.80 25.06 -9.07
CA ILE A 28 1.39 24.88 -8.69
C ILE A 28 0.62 26.20 -8.84
N ARG A 29 1.21 27.31 -8.38
CA ARG A 29 0.58 28.65 -8.46
C ARG A 29 0.33 29.12 -9.88
N LEU A 30 1.21 28.77 -10.80
CA LEU A 30 1.07 29.12 -12.21
C LEU A 30 0.02 28.25 -12.93
N THR A 31 -0.15 27.01 -12.48
CA THR A 31 -0.98 26.00 -13.17
C THR A 31 -2.43 26.01 -12.71
N PHE A 32 -2.66 26.16 -11.40
CA PHE A 32 -4.00 26.03 -10.81
C PHE A 32 -4.54 27.38 -10.32
N PRO A 33 -5.79 27.72 -10.65
CA PRO A 33 -6.43 28.92 -10.12
C PRO A 33 -6.58 28.82 -8.59
N PRO A 34 -6.58 29.96 -7.86
CA PRO A 34 -6.87 29.96 -6.43
C PRO A 34 -8.17 29.20 -6.10
N ASP A 35 -8.24 28.66 -4.88
CA ASP A 35 -9.34 27.84 -4.34
C ASP A 35 -9.53 26.47 -5.01
N SER A 36 -8.68 26.10 -5.97
CA SER A 36 -8.69 24.74 -6.54
C SER A 36 -8.53 23.68 -5.45
N ALA A 37 -9.26 22.57 -5.60
CA ALA A 37 -9.18 21.44 -4.68
C ALA A 37 -8.12 20.43 -5.12
N LEU A 38 -7.00 20.38 -4.40
CA LEU A 38 -5.81 19.62 -4.80
C LEU A 38 -5.57 18.46 -3.83
N ALA A 39 -5.35 17.26 -4.37
CA ALA A 39 -4.83 16.13 -3.63
C ALA A 39 -3.32 15.98 -3.88
N LEU A 40 -2.53 16.13 -2.82
CA LEU A 40 -1.08 16.02 -2.88
C LEU A 40 -0.63 14.61 -2.47
N VAL A 41 0.09 13.94 -3.35
CA VAL A 41 0.62 12.57 -3.12
C VAL A 41 2.08 12.46 -3.58
N SER A 42 2.80 11.45 -3.10
CA SER A 42 4.23 11.24 -3.35
C SER A 42 4.65 9.81 -2.98
N THR A 43 5.89 9.44 -3.33
CA THR A 43 6.61 8.32 -2.71
C THR A 43 7.27 8.74 -1.40
N ILE A 44 7.60 7.76 -0.56
CA ILE A 44 8.16 7.94 0.79
C ILE A 44 9.32 8.95 0.87
N GLN A 45 10.17 8.98 -0.15
CA GLN A 45 11.38 9.80 -0.20
C GLN A 45 11.14 11.31 -0.33
N PHE A 46 9.92 11.75 -0.66
CA PHE A 46 9.56 13.18 -0.71
C PHE A 46 8.37 13.56 0.19
N VAL A 47 7.86 12.63 1.01
CA VAL A 47 6.63 12.84 1.80
C VAL A 47 6.77 14.00 2.81
N SER A 48 7.93 14.16 3.43
CA SER A 48 8.19 15.27 4.36
C SER A 48 8.04 16.63 3.65
N THR A 49 8.66 16.77 2.49
CA THR A 49 8.62 18.00 1.68
C THR A 49 7.22 18.24 1.12
N LEU A 50 6.53 17.19 0.65
CA LEU A 50 5.14 17.26 0.21
C LEU A 50 4.23 17.82 1.33
N GLN A 51 4.36 17.29 2.55
CA GLN A 51 3.55 17.72 3.69
C GLN A 51 3.83 19.17 4.10
N ALA A 52 5.10 19.62 4.02
CA ALA A 52 5.45 21.01 4.26
C ALA A 52 4.84 21.95 3.19
N ALA A 53 5.02 21.62 1.90
CA ALA A 53 4.44 22.36 0.80
C ALA A 53 2.90 22.41 0.88
N ALA A 54 2.26 21.32 1.34
CA ALA A 54 0.83 21.27 1.56
C ALA A 54 0.35 22.32 2.57
N GLN A 55 1.10 22.59 3.65
CA GLN A 55 0.72 23.61 4.62
C GLN A 55 0.78 25.02 4.02
N GLU A 56 1.80 25.30 3.20
CA GLU A 56 1.93 26.60 2.54
C GLU A 56 0.82 26.84 1.50
N LEU A 57 0.45 25.80 0.75
CA LEU A 57 -0.57 25.89 -0.28
C LEU A 57 -1.99 26.08 0.29
N LYS A 58 -2.25 25.65 1.53
CA LYS A 58 -3.56 25.85 2.19
C LYS A 58 -3.99 27.31 2.29
N ALA A 59 -3.05 28.26 2.22
CA ALA A 59 -3.37 29.69 2.22
C ALA A 59 -4.14 30.14 0.96
N LYS A 60 -4.06 29.38 -0.15
CA LYS A 60 -4.67 29.73 -1.44
C LYS A 60 -5.46 28.59 -2.11
N TYR A 61 -5.38 27.36 -1.60
CA TYR A 61 -5.95 26.16 -2.21
C TYR A 61 -6.65 25.29 -1.17
N ARG A 62 -7.64 24.50 -1.61
CA ARG A 62 -8.26 23.45 -0.79
C ARG A 62 -7.41 22.18 -0.87
N VAL A 63 -6.36 22.13 -0.07
CA VAL A 63 -5.37 21.03 -0.12
C VAL A 63 -5.77 19.85 0.77
N SER A 64 -5.77 18.66 0.20
CA SER A 64 -5.84 17.38 0.91
C SER A 64 -4.53 16.60 0.75
N VAL A 65 -4.11 15.93 1.82
CA VAL A 65 -2.95 15.01 1.85
C VAL A 65 -3.49 13.65 2.30
N PRO A 66 -4.06 12.86 1.37
CA PRO A 66 -4.78 11.63 1.71
C PRO A 66 -3.84 10.57 2.28
N GLN A 67 -4.36 9.71 3.15
CA GLN A 67 -3.57 8.64 3.77
C GLN A 67 -4.26 7.29 3.59
N CYS A 68 -3.54 6.33 2.99
CA CYS A 68 -3.93 4.93 2.98
C CYS A 68 -3.09 4.15 4.01
N LYS A 69 -3.64 3.92 5.21
CA LYS A 69 -2.90 3.21 6.26
C LYS A 69 -2.45 1.82 5.79
N PRO A 70 -1.23 1.37 6.15
CA PRO A 70 -0.31 1.96 7.12
C PRO A 70 0.67 3.02 6.56
N LEU A 71 0.50 3.45 5.31
CA LEU A 71 1.39 4.44 4.69
C LEU A 71 1.27 5.81 5.38
N SER A 72 2.29 6.64 5.22
CA SER A 72 2.33 8.02 5.71
C SER A 72 1.32 8.91 4.97
N PRO A 73 0.85 10.03 5.54
CA PRO A 73 -0.01 10.96 4.81
C PRO A 73 0.66 11.46 3.53
N GLY A 74 -0.03 11.34 2.41
CA GLY A 74 0.47 11.68 1.08
C GLY A 74 1.33 10.60 0.44
N GLU A 75 1.66 9.53 1.15
CA GLU A 75 2.43 8.42 0.60
C GLU A 75 1.52 7.47 -0.21
N ILE A 76 1.98 7.10 -1.40
CA ILE A 76 1.37 6.06 -2.24
C ILE A 76 2.40 5.02 -2.67
N LEU A 77 1.95 3.79 -2.88
CA LEU A 77 2.73 2.71 -3.49
C LEU A 77 2.13 2.37 -4.85
N GLY A 78 2.92 1.74 -5.73
CA GLY A 78 2.41 1.31 -7.04
C GLY A 78 1.24 0.32 -6.98
N CYS A 79 0.96 -0.27 -5.82
CA CYS A 79 -0.15 -1.20 -5.57
C CYS A 79 -1.10 -0.75 -4.44
N THR A 80 -0.92 0.44 -3.87
CA THR A 80 -1.73 0.93 -2.75
C THR A 80 -1.86 2.45 -2.82
N SER A 81 -3.07 2.92 -3.14
CA SER A 81 -3.39 4.32 -3.35
C SER A 81 -4.79 4.65 -2.79
N PRO A 82 -5.00 5.87 -2.27
CA PRO A 82 -6.27 6.28 -1.70
C PRO A 82 -7.35 6.47 -2.76
N ARG A 83 -8.61 6.27 -2.37
CA ARG A 83 -9.76 6.82 -3.08
C ARG A 83 -9.98 8.25 -2.62
N LEU A 84 -10.10 9.17 -3.57
CA LEU A 84 -10.23 10.59 -3.33
C LEU A 84 -11.70 10.96 -3.25
N SER A 85 -11.97 12.07 -2.56
CA SER A 85 -13.32 12.62 -2.49
C SER A 85 -13.69 13.26 -3.83
N LYS A 86 -15.00 13.38 -4.11
CA LYS A 86 -15.49 13.89 -5.40
C LYS A 86 -15.18 15.38 -5.62
N GLU A 87 -14.86 16.08 -4.54
CA GLU A 87 -14.53 17.50 -4.55
C GLU A 87 -13.09 17.77 -5.02
N VAL A 88 -12.23 16.75 -5.09
CA VAL A 88 -10.86 16.90 -5.60
C VAL A 88 -10.90 17.16 -7.10
N GLU A 89 -10.31 18.29 -7.50
CA GLU A 89 -10.26 18.76 -8.89
C GLU A 89 -8.98 18.33 -9.59
N ALA A 90 -7.88 18.13 -8.85
CA ALA A 90 -6.64 17.61 -9.42
C ALA A 90 -5.80 16.82 -8.40
N ILE A 91 -5.12 15.79 -8.90
CA ILE A 91 -4.02 15.12 -8.22
C ILE A 91 -2.72 15.80 -8.62
N VAL A 92 -1.88 16.16 -7.66
CA VAL A 92 -0.50 16.58 -7.89
C VAL A 92 0.42 15.59 -7.20
N TYR A 93 1.13 14.81 -7.99
CA TYR A 93 2.15 13.87 -7.54
C TYR A 93 3.53 14.54 -7.57
N LEU A 94 4.20 14.53 -6.43
CA LEU A 94 5.60 14.92 -6.32
C LEU A 94 6.48 13.69 -6.48
N GLY A 95 7.27 13.65 -7.55
CA GLY A 95 8.23 12.59 -7.78
C GLY A 95 8.52 12.34 -9.25
N ASP A 96 9.52 11.52 -9.48
CA ASP A 96 9.86 11.01 -10.80
C ASP A 96 9.07 9.74 -11.13
N GLY A 97 9.08 9.39 -12.42
CA GLY A 97 8.43 8.19 -12.96
C GLY A 97 6.90 8.21 -12.90
N HIS A 98 6.29 7.26 -13.62
CA HIS A 98 4.84 7.17 -13.73
C HIS A 98 4.26 6.07 -12.84
N PHE A 99 5.05 5.05 -12.48
CA PHE A 99 4.58 3.86 -11.79
C PHE A 99 3.72 4.15 -10.55
N HIS A 100 4.17 5.01 -9.64
CA HIS A 100 3.39 5.35 -8.44
C HIS A 100 2.17 6.22 -8.76
N LEU A 101 2.35 7.22 -9.62
CA LEU A 101 1.28 8.10 -10.08
C LEU A 101 0.13 7.33 -10.75
N GLU A 102 0.45 6.38 -11.63
CA GLU A 102 -0.55 5.54 -12.29
C GLU A 102 -1.42 4.79 -11.28
N SER A 103 -0.89 4.41 -10.11
CA SER A 103 -1.70 3.72 -9.10
C SER A 103 -2.82 4.58 -8.54
N VAL A 104 -2.58 5.88 -8.32
CA VAL A 104 -3.63 6.80 -7.84
C VAL A 104 -4.55 7.21 -8.99
N MET A 105 -4.06 7.27 -10.23
CA MET A 105 -4.88 7.47 -11.42
C MET A 105 -5.84 6.31 -11.62
N ILE A 106 -5.36 5.05 -11.55
CA ILE A 106 -6.19 3.85 -11.65
C ILE A 106 -7.31 3.85 -10.60
N ALA A 107 -6.99 4.26 -9.37
CA ALA A 107 -7.96 4.33 -8.28
C ALA A 107 -8.96 5.50 -8.42
N ASN A 108 -8.64 6.52 -9.23
CA ASN A 108 -9.40 7.77 -9.35
C ASN A 108 -9.44 8.26 -10.82
N PRO A 109 -10.05 7.48 -11.75
CA PRO A 109 -9.91 7.70 -13.20
C PRO A 109 -10.53 9.01 -13.70
N SER A 110 -11.42 9.62 -12.92
CA SER A 110 -12.08 10.88 -13.28
C SER A 110 -11.32 12.14 -12.85
N VAL A 111 -10.25 12.00 -12.05
CA VAL A 111 -9.52 13.15 -11.48
C VAL A 111 -8.29 13.44 -12.34
N PRO A 112 -8.16 14.63 -12.95
CA PRO A 112 -6.95 15.05 -13.66
C PRO A 112 -5.70 14.89 -12.79
N ALA A 113 -4.66 14.29 -13.35
CA ALA A 113 -3.43 14.03 -12.62
C ALA A 113 -2.24 14.79 -13.22
N TYR A 114 -1.40 15.32 -12.34
CA TYR A 114 -0.23 16.09 -12.68
C TYR A 114 0.98 15.53 -11.95
N ARG A 115 2.12 15.48 -12.63
CA ARG A 115 3.40 15.05 -12.09
C ARG A 115 4.33 16.23 -12.02
N TYR A 116 4.81 16.55 -10.82
CA TYR A 116 5.96 17.41 -10.66
C TYR A 116 7.22 16.55 -10.49
N ASP A 117 8.10 16.61 -11.47
CA ASP A 117 9.40 15.98 -11.41
C ASP A 117 10.41 16.94 -10.74
N PRO A 118 10.90 16.64 -9.53
CA PRO A 118 11.79 17.55 -8.81
C PRO A 118 13.18 17.67 -9.42
N TYR A 119 13.58 16.73 -10.29
CA TYR A 119 14.89 16.76 -10.94
C TYR A 119 14.88 17.61 -12.20
N SER A 120 13.89 17.38 -13.07
CA SER A 120 13.73 18.18 -14.30
C SER A 120 12.99 19.50 -14.08
N LYS A 121 12.36 19.68 -12.91
CA LYS A 121 11.55 20.85 -12.54
C LYS A 121 10.39 21.09 -13.50
N VAL A 122 9.76 20.01 -13.94
CA VAL A 122 8.62 20.05 -14.87
C VAL A 122 7.37 19.59 -14.14
N LEU A 123 6.31 20.41 -14.22
CA LEU A 123 4.94 20.02 -13.89
C LEU A 123 4.21 19.65 -15.19
N SER A 124 3.98 18.37 -15.43
CA SER A 124 3.26 17.86 -16.59
C SER A 124 1.88 17.33 -16.20
N ARG A 125 0.91 17.47 -17.10
CA ARG A 125 -0.36 16.75 -17.00
C ARG A 125 -0.15 15.34 -17.55
N GLU A 126 -0.54 14.34 -16.79
CA GLU A 126 -0.36 12.93 -17.12
C GLU A 126 -1.70 12.27 -17.47
N HIS A 127 -1.64 11.28 -18.36
CA HIS A 127 -2.79 10.52 -18.83
C HIS A 127 -2.55 9.03 -18.68
N TYR A 128 -3.60 8.29 -18.37
CA TYR A 128 -3.55 6.83 -18.27
C TYR A 128 -4.67 6.24 -19.11
N ASP A 129 -4.34 5.21 -19.89
CA ASP A 129 -5.32 4.53 -20.73
C ASP A 129 -6.14 3.54 -19.90
N HIS A 130 -7.11 4.09 -19.18
CA HIS A 130 -8.03 3.31 -18.35
C HIS A 130 -8.82 2.28 -19.16
N GLN A 131 -9.21 2.62 -20.39
CA GLN A 131 -10.02 1.74 -21.24
C GLN A 131 -9.21 0.52 -21.68
N CYS A 132 -7.99 0.75 -22.18
CA CYS A 132 -7.08 -0.34 -22.56
C CYS A 132 -6.77 -1.25 -21.38
N MET A 133 -6.39 -0.66 -20.22
CA MET A 133 -6.11 -1.45 -19.02
C MET A 133 -7.33 -2.28 -18.60
N GLN A 134 -8.51 -1.66 -18.45
CA GLN A 134 -9.71 -2.37 -18.00
C GLN A 134 -10.14 -3.45 -18.99
N ALA A 135 -10.09 -3.19 -20.30
CA ALA A 135 -10.40 -4.18 -21.33
C ALA A 135 -9.48 -5.40 -21.23
N ALA A 136 -8.16 -5.19 -21.13
CA ALA A 136 -7.18 -6.26 -20.99
C ALA A 136 -7.42 -7.09 -19.71
N ARG A 137 -7.73 -6.43 -18.58
CA ARG A 137 -8.03 -7.13 -17.33
C ARG A 137 -9.35 -7.90 -17.38
N GLN A 138 -10.39 -7.33 -17.98
CA GLN A 138 -11.67 -8.00 -18.14
C GLN A 138 -11.59 -9.21 -19.09
N GLU A 139 -10.81 -9.12 -20.16
CA GLU A 139 -10.54 -10.24 -21.07
C GLU A 139 -9.79 -11.38 -20.35
N ALA A 140 -8.78 -11.05 -19.54
CA ALA A 140 -8.06 -12.02 -18.73
C ALA A 140 -9.00 -12.76 -17.75
N ILE A 141 -9.90 -12.03 -17.09
CA ILE A 141 -10.92 -12.59 -16.19
C ILE A 141 -11.93 -13.45 -16.95
N ALA A 142 -12.42 -12.98 -18.10
CA ALA A 142 -13.37 -13.71 -18.93
C ALA A 142 -12.79 -15.04 -19.41
N THR A 143 -11.51 -15.04 -19.83
CA THR A 143 -10.78 -16.25 -20.20
C THR A 143 -10.62 -17.19 -19.01
N ALA A 144 -10.27 -16.66 -17.83
CA ALA A 144 -10.10 -17.44 -16.61
C ALA A 144 -11.37 -18.13 -16.10
N ARG A 145 -12.56 -17.57 -16.37
CA ARG A 145 -13.84 -18.20 -15.99
C ARG A 145 -14.08 -19.57 -16.61
N SER A 146 -13.44 -19.84 -17.75
CA SER A 146 -13.54 -21.12 -18.46
C SER A 146 -12.35 -22.05 -18.20
N ALA A 147 -11.42 -21.65 -17.32
CA ALA A 147 -10.23 -22.42 -17.01
C ALA A 147 -10.58 -23.71 -16.25
N LYS A 148 -9.94 -24.81 -16.65
CA LYS A 148 -10.10 -26.12 -16.00
C LYS A 148 -9.00 -26.41 -14.99
N SER A 149 -7.84 -25.78 -15.15
CA SER A 149 -6.67 -25.96 -14.28
C SER A 149 -6.05 -24.61 -13.91
N TRP A 150 -5.83 -24.41 -12.62
CA TRP A 150 -5.34 -23.15 -12.06
C TRP A 150 -3.89 -23.27 -11.59
N GLY A 151 -3.13 -22.19 -11.68
CA GLY A 151 -1.80 -22.08 -11.11
C GLY A 151 -1.78 -20.98 -10.06
N LEU A 152 -1.37 -21.30 -8.84
CA LEU A 152 -1.22 -20.33 -7.76
C LEU A 152 0.26 -20.04 -7.53
N ILE A 153 0.66 -18.79 -7.70
CA ILE A 153 2.03 -18.34 -7.50
C ILE A 153 2.13 -17.58 -6.18
N LEU A 154 3.02 -18.00 -5.29
CA LEU A 154 3.42 -17.25 -4.11
C LEU A 154 4.77 -16.58 -4.36
N GLY A 155 4.79 -15.25 -4.33
CA GLY A 155 6.02 -14.47 -4.43
C GLY A 155 6.91 -14.66 -3.21
N THR A 156 8.16 -15.07 -3.41
CA THR A 156 9.13 -15.27 -2.32
C THR A 156 10.10 -14.09 -2.12
N LEU A 157 10.08 -13.10 -3.02
CA LEU A 157 10.90 -11.90 -2.92
C LEU A 157 10.33 -10.93 -1.86
N GLY A 158 11.13 -10.65 -0.83
CA GLY A 158 10.77 -9.71 0.24
C GLY A 158 9.46 -10.09 0.96
N ARG A 159 8.56 -9.11 1.07
CA ARG A 159 7.22 -9.24 1.69
C ARG A 159 6.07 -9.16 0.68
N GLN A 160 6.35 -9.43 -0.60
CA GLN A 160 5.34 -9.30 -1.67
C GLN A 160 4.29 -10.42 -1.64
N GLY A 161 4.68 -11.64 -1.24
CA GLY A 161 3.77 -12.76 -1.09
C GLY A 161 3.05 -12.79 0.26
N SER A 162 1.86 -13.39 0.27
CA SER A 162 1.04 -13.58 1.46
C SER A 162 0.49 -15.01 1.54
N PRO A 163 1.01 -15.85 2.47
CA PRO A 163 0.50 -17.19 2.69
C PRO A 163 -1.01 -17.21 2.99
N LYS A 164 -1.50 -16.22 3.75
CA LYS A 164 -2.93 -16.07 4.05
C LYS A 164 -3.80 -15.93 2.80
N ILE A 165 -3.36 -15.13 1.81
CA ILE A 165 -4.11 -14.97 0.55
C ILE A 165 -4.02 -16.26 -0.27
N LEU A 166 -2.86 -16.91 -0.30
CA LEU A 166 -2.68 -18.18 -0.99
C LEU A 166 -3.62 -19.25 -0.42
N GLU A 167 -3.60 -19.47 0.90
CA GLU A 167 -4.47 -20.43 1.60
C GLU A 167 -5.96 -20.15 1.34
N HIS A 168 -6.35 -18.87 1.30
CA HIS A 168 -7.70 -18.49 0.92
C HIS A 168 -8.03 -18.93 -0.51
N LEU A 169 -7.17 -18.65 -1.49
CA LEU A 169 -7.37 -19.07 -2.88
C LEU A 169 -7.40 -20.60 -3.03
N GLU A 170 -6.51 -21.32 -2.34
CA GLU A 170 -6.49 -22.78 -2.29
C GLU A 170 -7.84 -23.31 -1.77
N SER A 171 -8.34 -22.76 -0.65
CA SER A 171 -9.64 -23.17 -0.09
C SER A 171 -10.81 -22.92 -1.05
N ARG A 172 -10.80 -21.81 -1.81
CA ARG A 172 -11.83 -21.49 -2.78
C ARG A 172 -11.80 -22.44 -3.97
N LEU A 173 -10.63 -22.72 -4.54
CA LEU A 173 -10.49 -23.64 -5.66
C LEU A 173 -10.87 -25.07 -5.27
N LEU A 174 -10.47 -25.54 -4.08
CA LEU A 174 -10.89 -26.84 -3.54
C LEU A 174 -12.40 -26.94 -3.39
N ALA A 175 -13.06 -25.91 -2.83
CA ALA A 175 -14.51 -25.89 -2.65
C ALA A 175 -15.28 -25.92 -3.98
N LEU A 176 -14.67 -25.42 -5.06
CA LEU A 176 -15.23 -25.45 -6.42
C LEU A 176 -14.85 -26.70 -7.22
N GLY A 177 -14.03 -27.60 -6.66
CA GLY A 177 -13.53 -28.79 -7.35
C GLY A 177 -12.58 -28.46 -8.51
N LEU A 178 -11.94 -27.28 -8.49
CA LEU A 178 -11.01 -26.84 -9.52
C LEU A 178 -9.58 -27.28 -9.15
N PRO A 179 -8.93 -28.12 -9.98
CA PRO A 179 -7.55 -28.53 -9.73
C PRO A 179 -6.61 -27.35 -9.86
N PHE A 180 -5.56 -27.34 -9.04
CA PHE A 180 -4.52 -26.33 -9.11
C PHE A 180 -3.13 -26.86 -8.78
N VAL A 181 -2.11 -26.14 -9.24
CA VAL A 181 -0.71 -26.32 -8.85
C VAL A 181 -0.21 -25.10 -8.09
N ARG A 182 0.60 -25.32 -7.06
CA ARG A 182 1.26 -24.24 -6.30
C ARG A 182 2.71 -24.08 -6.74
N LEU A 183 3.12 -22.85 -7.04
CA LEU A 183 4.50 -22.47 -7.34
C LEU A 183 4.99 -21.37 -6.42
N LEU A 184 6.23 -21.51 -5.94
CA LEU A 184 6.93 -20.47 -5.18
C LEU A 184 8.01 -19.87 -6.08
N LEU A 185 7.94 -18.57 -6.36
CA LEU A 185 8.85 -17.90 -7.28
C LEU A 185 9.34 -16.58 -6.68
N SER A 186 10.64 -16.31 -6.77
CA SER A 186 11.19 -14.98 -6.46
C SER A 186 10.82 -13.97 -7.53
N GLU A 187 10.91 -14.40 -8.79
CA GLU A 187 10.64 -13.58 -9.97
C GLU A 187 9.78 -14.37 -10.96
N ILE A 188 8.75 -13.70 -11.48
CA ILE A 188 7.73 -14.28 -12.35
C ILE A 188 8.01 -13.82 -13.78
N PHE A 189 8.35 -14.77 -14.66
CA PHE A 189 8.64 -14.50 -16.07
C PHE A 189 7.78 -15.38 -16.97
N PRO A 190 7.36 -14.90 -18.15
CA PRO A 190 6.59 -15.71 -19.11
C PRO A 190 7.24 -17.06 -19.41
N SER A 191 8.55 -17.08 -19.63
CA SER A 191 9.31 -18.30 -19.94
C SER A 191 9.23 -19.37 -18.85
N LYS A 192 9.19 -18.98 -17.56
CA LYS A 192 9.05 -19.92 -16.44
C LYS A 192 7.65 -20.53 -16.41
N LEU A 193 6.62 -19.72 -16.61
CA LEU A 193 5.24 -20.18 -16.56
C LEU A 193 4.87 -21.05 -17.77
N SER A 194 5.48 -20.81 -18.92
CA SER A 194 5.33 -21.65 -20.13
C SER A 194 5.79 -23.10 -19.95
N LEU A 195 6.58 -23.41 -18.91
CA LEU A 195 7.00 -24.78 -18.58
C LEU A 195 5.86 -25.65 -18.02
N PHE A 196 4.70 -25.07 -17.73
CA PHE A 196 3.53 -25.76 -17.18
C PHE A 196 2.35 -25.69 -18.18
N PRO A 197 2.40 -26.44 -19.29
CA PRO A 197 1.38 -26.37 -20.33
C PRO A 197 -0.02 -26.82 -19.86
N GLY A 198 -0.10 -27.57 -18.76
CA GLY A 198 -1.35 -28.01 -18.15
C GLY A 198 -2.04 -26.97 -17.25
N VAL A 199 -1.52 -25.75 -17.15
CA VAL A 199 -2.15 -24.65 -16.41
C VAL A 199 -2.84 -23.70 -17.40
N ASP A 200 -4.13 -23.47 -17.19
CA ASP A 200 -4.94 -22.61 -18.07
C ASP A 200 -4.86 -21.13 -17.65
N VAL A 201 -4.72 -20.88 -16.35
CA VAL A 201 -4.70 -19.53 -15.76
C VAL A 201 -3.76 -19.47 -14.56
N TRP A 202 -3.09 -18.34 -14.38
CA TRP A 202 -2.25 -18.05 -13.23
C TRP A 202 -2.88 -16.99 -12.34
N VAL A 203 -2.81 -17.20 -11.03
CA VAL A 203 -3.06 -16.17 -10.02
C VAL A 203 -1.77 -15.93 -9.27
N GLN A 204 -1.29 -14.68 -9.28
CA GLN A 204 -0.08 -14.31 -8.55
C GLN A 204 -0.40 -13.59 -7.25
N VAL A 205 0.13 -14.11 -6.16
CA VAL A 205 0.19 -13.48 -4.84
C VAL A 205 1.61 -12.95 -4.66
N ALA A 206 1.92 -11.86 -5.37
CA ALA A 206 3.20 -11.16 -5.35
C ALA A 206 2.98 -9.65 -5.58
N CYS A 207 3.66 -9.04 -6.55
CA CYS A 207 3.44 -7.65 -6.94
C CYS A 207 2.20 -7.52 -7.86
N PRO A 208 1.12 -6.82 -7.46
CA PRO A 208 -0.09 -6.68 -8.29
C PRO A 208 0.16 -6.08 -9.68
N ARG A 209 1.17 -5.22 -9.81
CA ARG A 209 1.52 -4.55 -11.06
C ARG A 209 2.06 -5.49 -12.14
N LEU A 210 2.51 -6.70 -11.79
CA LEU A 210 2.85 -7.74 -12.78
C LEU A 210 1.63 -8.14 -13.62
N SER A 211 0.46 -8.27 -12.99
CA SER A 211 -0.78 -8.57 -13.71
C SER A 211 -1.28 -7.34 -14.46
N ILE A 212 -1.27 -6.17 -13.82
CA ILE A 212 -1.85 -4.94 -14.38
C ILE A 212 -1.06 -4.46 -15.60
N ASP A 213 0.27 -4.35 -15.49
CA ASP A 213 1.10 -3.76 -16.54
C ASP A 213 1.64 -4.79 -17.53
N TRP A 214 1.97 -5.99 -17.04
CA TRP A 214 2.69 -7.00 -17.82
C TRP A 214 1.84 -8.22 -18.14
N GLY A 215 0.56 -8.25 -17.72
CA GLY A 215 -0.29 -9.44 -17.85
C GLY A 215 -0.46 -9.93 -19.29
N THR A 216 -0.44 -9.02 -20.27
CA THR A 216 -0.55 -9.35 -21.71
C THR A 216 0.72 -9.95 -22.31
N ALA A 217 1.88 -9.83 -21.62
CA ALA A 217 3.12 -10.48 -22.03
C ALA A 217 3.15 -11.98 -21.70
N PHE A 218 2.17 -12.47 -20.92
CA PHE A 218 2.05 -13.88 -20.58
C PHE A 218 1.13 -14.60 -21.57
N PRO A 219 1.49 -15.81 -22.03
CA PRO A 219 0.68 -16.56 -22.98
C PRO A 219 -0.64 -17.09 -22.40
N LYS A 220 -0.74 -17.11 -21.06
CA LYS A 220 -1.92 -17.50 -20.30
C LYS A 220 -2.29 -16.33 -19.36
N PRO A 221 -3.58 -16.12 -19.04
CA PRO A 221 -3.98 -15.02 -18.17
C PRO A 221 -3.23 -15.05 -16.83
N LEU A 222 -2.64 -13.92 -16.46
CA LEU A 222 -2.00 -13.72 -15.16
C LEU A 222 -2.84 -12.74 -14.33
N LEU A 223 -3.55 -13.25 -13.34
CA LEU A 223 -4.49 -12.50 -12.50
C LEU A 223 -3.88 -12.04 -11.19
N THR A 224 -4.34 -10.90 -10.69
CA THR A 224 -4.20 -10.52 -9.28
C THR A 224 -5.15 -11.37 -8.42
N PRO A 225 -4.97 -11.42 -7.10
CA PRO A 225 -5.90 -12.14 -6.22
C PRO A 225 -7.32 -11.53 -6.24
N TYR A 226 -7.44 -10.21 -6.45
CA TYR A 226 -8.73 -9.53 -6.64
C TYR A 226 -9.45 -10.06 -7.88
N GLU A 227 -8.75 -10.13 -9.00
CA GLU A 227 -9.32 -10.59 -10.27
C GLU A 227 -9.68 -12.07 -10.25
N ALA A 228 -8.90 -12.88 -9.52
CA ALA A 228 -9.26 -14.27 -9.25
C ALA A 228 -10.58 -14.36 -8.48
N ALA A 229 -10.80 -13.53 -7.46
CA ALA A 229 -12.08 -13.48 -6.74
C ALA A 229 -13.25 -13.10 -7.67
N VAL A 230 -13.03 -12.19 -8.64
CA VAL A 230 -14.04 -11.84 -9.66
C VAL A 230 -14.26 -12.98 -10.66
N ALA A 231 -13.20 -13.68 -11.09
CA ALA A 231 -13.28 -14.81 -12.01
C ALA A 231 -14.02 -15.99 -11.38
N LEU A 232 -13.77 -16.27 -10.10
CA LEU A 232 -14.42 -17.32 -9.30
C LEU A 232 -15.83 -16.94 -8.83
N LYS A 233 -16.32 -15.74 -9.18
CA LYS A 233 -17.64 -15.18 -8.83
C LYS A 233 -17.86 -14.99 -7.32
N ASP A 234 -16.80 -14.80 -6.55
CA ASP A 234 -16.87 -14.47 -5.13
C ASP A 234 -17.35 -13.03 -4.93
N ILE A 235 -16.97 -12.14 -5.87
CA ILE A 235 -17.38 -10.75 -5.91
C ILE A 235 -17.64 -10.28 -7.34
N SER A 236 -18.38 -9.17 -7.47
CA SER A 236 -18.50 -8.46 -8.75
C SER A 236 -17.27 -7.59 -9.01
N TRP A 237 -17.03 -7.29 -10.29
CA TRP A 237 -16.04 -6.29 -10.69
C TRP A 237 -16.31 -4.95 -10.01
N GLN A 238 -15.24 -4.33 -9.51
CA GLN A 238 -15.24 -3.03 -8.87
C GLN A 238 -14.80 -1.97 -9.86
N ASP A 239 -15.56 -0.87 -9.91
CA ASP A 239 -15.25 0.31 -10.70
C ASP A 239 -15.27 1.55 -9.78
N PRO A 240 -14.16 2.28 -9.61
CA PRO A 240 -12.85 2.05 -10.23
C PRO A 240 -12.09 0.84 -9.66
N TYR A 241 -11.13 0.35 -10.45
CA TYR A 241 -10.27 -0.79 -10.13
C TYR A 241 -9.55 -0.57 -8.78
N PRO A 242 -9.56 -1.56 -7.87
CA PRO A 242 -9.02 -1.38 -6.54
C PRO A 242 -7.48 -1.40 -6.54
N MET A 243 -6.89 -0.37 -5.93
CA MET A 243 -5.46 -0.28 -5.65
C MET A 243 -5.24 -0.27 -4.14
N ASP A 244 -5.62 -1.33 -3.45
CA ASP A 244 -5.72 -1.40 -1.99
C ASP A 244 -4.93 -2.57 -1.36
N PHE A 245 -3.93 -3.10 -2.07
CA PHE A 245 -3.29 -4.38 -1.74
C PHE A 245 -2.70 -4.44 -0.31
N TYR A 246 -2.13 -3.33 0.18
CA TYR A 246 -1.63 -3.18 1.55
C TYR A 246 -2.49 -2.25 2.40
N ALA A 247 -3.65 -1.81 1.93
CA ALA A 247 -4.52 -0.94 2.71
C ALA A 247 -5.07 -1.68 3.94
N SER A 248 -5.09 -1.04 5.11
CA SER A 248 -5.75 -1.62 6.29
C SER A 248 -7.27 -1.68 6.12
N SER A 249 -7.85 -0.70 5.41
CA SER A 249 -9.26 -0.64 5.03
C SER A 249 -9.56 -1.33 3.69
N SER A 250 -8.86 -2.43 3.40
CA SER A 250 -8.99 -3.13 2.12
C SER A 250 -10.32 -3.85 1.95
N LEU A 251 -10.72 -4.03 0.68
CA LEU A 251 -12.05 -4.48 0.29
C LEU A 251 -12.32 -5.97 0.54
N GLY A 252 -11.28 -6.81 0.65
CA GLY A 252 -11.49 -8.25 0.81
C GLY A 252 -10.25 -9.08 1.05
N ALA A 253 -10.47 -10.38 1.22
CA ALA A 253 -9.46 -11.39 1.57
C ALA A 253 -8.35 -11.59 0.52
N TRP A 254 -8.45 -10.89 -0.63
CA TRP A 254 -7.43 -10.83 -1.69
C TRP A 254 -6.33 -9.79 -1.43
N THR A 255 -6.29 -9.18 -0.25
CA THR A 255 -5.31 -8.15 0.15
C THR A 255 -4.60 -8.52 1.45
N VAL A 256 -3.41 -7.96 1.67
CA VAL A 256 -2.48 -8.41 2.73
C VAL A 256 -2.97 -8.05 4.13
N ASN A 257 -3.56 -6.87 4.29
CA ASN A 257 -3.96 -6.33 5.59
C ASN A 257 -5.45 -6.53 5.90
N HIS A 258 -6.19 -7.26 5.06
CA HIS A 258 -7.61 -7.50 5.29
C HIS A 258 -7.88 -8.20 6.64
N GLY A 259 -8.81 -7.61 7.39
CA GLY A 259 -9.25 -8.11 8.69
C GLY A 259 -8.26 -7.85 9.83
N ARG A 260 -7.15 -7.14 9.63
CA ARG A 260 -6.20 -6.79 10.70
C ARG A 260 -6.71 -5.65 11.60
N ASP A 261 -7.53 -4.75 11.06
CA ASP A 261 -8.18 -3.67 11.82
C ASP A 261 -9.43 -4.12 12.58
N ARG A 262 -9.90 -5.36 12.36
CA ARG A 262 -10.94 -5.97 13.19
C ARG A 262 -10.30 -6.40 14.50
N THR A 263 -10.17 -5.46 15.44
CA THR A 263 -9.92 -5.81 16.85
C THR A 263 -10.97 -6.86 17.25
N PRO A 264 -10.58 -7.99 17.87
CA PRO A 264 -11.57 -8.82 18.55
C PRO A 264 -12.24 -7.90 19.57
N GLN A 265 -13.55 -7.67 19.44
CA GLN A 265 -14.32 -7.14 20.56
C GLN A 265 -14.24 -8.20 21.66
N GLY A 266 -13.25 -8.06 22.55
CA GLY A 266 -13.21 -8.80 23.79
C GLY A 266 -14.52 -8.55 24.55
N PRO A 267 -15.01 -9.52 25.33
CA PRO A 267 -16.27 -9.38 26.03
C PRO A 267 -16.22 -8.12 26.91
N ALA A 268 -17.25 -7.28 26.77
CA ALA A 268 -17.40 -6.05 27.53
C ALA A 268 -17.16 -6.35 29.02
N ARG A 269 -16.11 -5.78 29.61
CA ARG A 269 -15.87 -5.86 31.05
C ARG A 269 -17.07 -5.22 31.74
N SER A 270 -17.88 -6.06 32.39
CA SER A 270 -18.96 -5.63 33.26
C SER A 270 -18.37 -4.77 34.38
N ALA A 271 -19.01 -3.64 34.63
CA ALA A 271 -18.70 -2.80 35.76
C ALA A 271 -18.88 -3.61 37.05
N SER A 272 -17.84 -3.71 37.88
CA SER A 272 -17.96 -4.26 39.23
C SER A 272 -17.23 -3.39 40.25
N ARG A 273 -18.09 -2.80 41.08
CA ARG A 273 -17.96 -2.45 42.50
C ARG A 273 -16.80 -1.57 42.98
N LYS A 274 -17.20 -0.37 43.38
CA LYS A 274 -16.59 0.44 44.46
C LYS A 274 -16.29 -0.43 45.69
N VAL A 275 -15.06 -0.32 46.20
CA VAL A 275 -14.75 -0.53 47.62
C VAL A 275 -14.14 0.77 48.15
N ARG A 276 -14.71 1.27 49.24
CA ARG A 276 -14.32 2.49 49.96
C ARG A 276 -13.32 2.16 51.07
N GLU A 277 -12.47 3.16 51.32
CA GLU A 277 -11.87 3.59 52.59
C GLU A 277 -10.72 2.82 53.24
N GLY A 278 -9.73 3.61 53.71
CA GLY A 278 -8.65 3.18 54.59
C GLY A 278 -7.44 4.12 54.58
N SER A 279 -7.59 5.30 55.17
CA SER A 279 -6.49 6.22 55.53
C SER A 279 -5.57 5.59 56.59
N THR A 280 -4.25 5.59 56.37
CA THR A 280 -3.24 5.82 57.42
C THR A 280 -1.83 5.95 56.80
N ARG A 281 -1.18 7.10 57.00
CA ARG A 281 0.28 7.26 56.90
C ARG A 281 0.94 6.82 58.21
N PRO A 282 2.18 6.31 58.16
CA PRO A 282 3.16 6.65 59.19
C PRO A 282 4.44 7.29 58.60
N ALA A 283 5.18 7.94 59.50
CA ALA A 283 6.25 8.91 59.31
C ALA A 283 7.65 8.29 59.04
N PRO A 284 8.72 9.09 58.83
CA PRO A 284 9.98 8.66 58.23
C PRO A 284 11.02 8.20 59.27
N GLY A 285 11.90 7.28 58.86
CA GLY A 285 13.15 6.98 59.56
C GLY A 285 13.62 5.54 59.39
N GLU A 286 14.63 5.32 58.57
CA GLU A 286 15.97 4.86 59.00
C GLU A 286 16.80 4.38 57.80
N SER A 287 18.08 4.68 57.89
CA SER A 287 19.14 4.52 56.89
C SER A 287 19.34 3.08 56.41
N CYS A 288 19.60 2.90 55.11
CA CYS A 288 20.36 1.74 54.65
C CYS A 288 21.51 2.18 53.74
N LYS A 289 22.72 1.93 54.24
CA LYS A 289 24.02 2.17 53.62
C LYS A 289 24.35 1.02 52.65
N HIS A 290 24.28 1.23 51.35
CA HIS A 290 25.21 0.68 50.34
C HIS A 290 24.66 0.93 48.94
N CYS A 291 25.21 1.91 48.23
CA CYS A 291 25.26 1.85 46.78
C CYS A 291 26.45 2.70 46.30
N ASN A 292 27.52 2.03 45.87
CA ASN A 292 28.66 2.66 45.21
C ASN A 292 28.26 2.99 43.77
N CYS A 293 27.89 4.24 43.50
CA CYS A 293 27.82 4.78 42.16
C CYS A 293 29.09 5.60 41.92
N ARG A 294 30.05 5.04 41.16
CA ARG A 294 31.14 5.83 40.58
C ARG A 294 30.65 6.35 39.22
N GLU A 295 30.54 7.66 39.12
CA GLU A 295 30.40 8.42 37.88
C GLU A 295 31.75 8.41 37.16
N GLU A 296 31.79 7.92 35.91
CA GLU A 296 32.90 8.19 35.00
C GLU A 296 32.44 9.21 33.95
N ASN A 297 33.03 10.41 34.05
CA ASN A 297 32.94 11.48 33.07
C ASN A 297 33.77 11.10 31.84
N VAL A 298 33.15 11.05 30.67
CA VAL A 298 33.85 10.94 29.38
C VAL A 298 33.95 12.33 28.76
N VAL A 299 35.19 12.82 28.61
CA VAL A 299 35.55 14.09 27.97
C VAL A 299 35.64 13.89 26.45
N PRO A 300 35.15 14.83 25.62
CA PRO A 300 35.28 14.74 24.16
C PRO A 300 36.64 15.27 23.68
N PRO A 301 37.21 14.75 22.58
CA PRO A 301 38.41 15.32 21.99
C PRO A 301 38.08 16.47 21.03
N ALA A 302 38.94 17.48 21.04
CA ALA A 302 39.04 18.54 20.04
C ALA A 302 40.53 18.88 19.84
N PRO A 303 40.91 19.64 18.80
CA PRO A 303 40.19 19.96 17.56
C PRO A 303 40.69 19.18 16.33
#